data_AF-A0A7W0EMT8-F1
#
_entry.id   AF-A0A7W0EMT8-F1
#
_cell.length_a   1.000
_cell.length_b   1.000
_cell.length_c   1.000
_cell.angle_alpha   90.00
_cell.angle_beta   90.00
_cell.angle_gamma   90.00
#
_symmetry.space_group_name_H-M   'P 1'
#
loop_
_entity.id
_entity.type
_entity.pdbx_description
1 polymer ?
#
loop_
_entity_poly.entity_id
_entity_poly.type
_entity_poly.pdbx_seq_one_letter_code
_entity_poly.pdbx_strand_id
1 'polypeptide(L)'
;MIPIEYIASGEHTIVIGQERTLKLLLGSCVGIVIYDRVVGIGGAAHFILPEPATPNSDWMPDNYVTTGLLHFIHALQQAGANPDRLEAVLAGGALFGKISEHDLALNIGGRCVENAHAILKERQIPIVKEESCGFSPYIMTLNTATWHTEITTRFKIDPDGEPIKKPTRQDIIQAINDITPIPQTALKVIHLISEGEYDTSELVDTIGSDQVLTGKILSLCNSALVAPRHPIETLAKAVLILGQENLLQMVATAAFSSLLKVQNGGYALIKGGLYKHAIGTAYSARIIAEETRLVKPDAAYSAGLLHDIGKVVLDRYFASFRPLFYQHNQPGETVLSSFENQFLGIDHQEAGKLLTDEWDLPESIAQVIAHHHQPDQASSHHDLTHLVYLADFLTSWYLSGYESELISSEPLVSSLERLGISKTELPALIDKIPWRAIMYL
;
A
#
# COMPACT_ATOMS: atom_id res chain seq x y z
N MET A 1 23.62 23.74 14.12
CA MET A 1 22.34 23.56 13.42
C MET A 1 22.69 23.04 12.04
N ILE A 2 22.26 21.82 11.70
CA ILE A 2 22.51 21.26 10.37
C ILE A 2 21.76 22.14 9.35
N PRO A 3 22.41 22.64 8.28
CA PRO A 3 21.75 23.53 7.31
C PRO A 3 20.64 22.79 6.57
N ILE A 4 19.50 23.46 6.37
CA ILE A 4 18.35 22.93 5.62
C ILE A 4 18.40 23.49 4.20
N GLU A 5 18.36 22.60 3.21
CA GLU A 5 18.27 22.92 1.79
C GLU A 5 16.93 22.43 1.24
N TYR A 6 16.19 23.33 0.58
CA TYR A 6 14.94 22.96 -0.08
C TYR A 6 15.23 22.60 -1.53
N ILE A 7 14.78 21.42 -1.98
CA ILE A 7 14.90 21.01 -3.37
C ILE A 7 13.68 21.51 -4.15
N ALA A 8 13.91 22.47 -5.05
CA ALA A 8 12.84 23.01 -5.87
C ALA A 8 12.32 21.96 -6.86
N SER A 9 11.09 22.15 -7.32
CA SER A 9 10.49 21.30 -8.34
C SER A 9 11.30 21.35 -9.64
N GLY A 10 11.63 20.18 -10.19
CA GLY A 10 12.47 20.05 -11.39
C GLY A 10 13.97 20.06 -11.11
N GLU A 11 14.39 20.04 -9.84
CA GLU A 11 15.81 20.04 -9.45
C GLU A 11 16.19 18.76 -8.70
N HIS A 12 17.49 18.50 -8.66
CA HIS A 12 18.10 17.46 -7.84
C HIS A 12 19.40 17.96 -7.20
N THR A 13 19.74 17.41 -6.04
CA THR A 13 20.99 17.69 -5.33
C THR A 13 21.71 16.38 -5.02
N ILE A 14 23.01 16.34 -5.32
CA ILE A 14 23.93 15.28 -4.91
C ILE A 14 24.75 15.75 -3.71
N VAL A 15 24.93 14.87 -2.74
CA VAL A 15 25.65 15.11 -1.49
C VAL A 15 26.74 14.06 -1.33
N ILE A 16 27.96 14.54 -1.08
CA ILE A 16 29.15 13.74 -0.82
C ILE A 16 29.75 14.25 0.50
N GLY A 17 29.65 13.46 1.57
CA GLY A 17 30.31 13.70 2.87
C GLY A 17 29.94 14.99 3.63
N GLN A 18 29.07 15.86 3.10
CA GLN A 18 28.64 17.09 3.78
C GLN A 18 27.34 16.87 4.54
N GLU A 19 27.33 17.26 5.82
CA GLU A 19 26.15 17.21 6.68
C GLU A 19 25.19 18.36 6.35
N ARG A 20 24.02 18.00 5.84
CA ARG A 20 22.89 18.90 5.58
C ARG A 20 21.58 18.13 5.64
N THR A 21 20.49 18.87 5.69
CA THR A 21 19.15 18.33 5.64
C THR A 21 18.52 18.73 4.32
N LEU A 22 18.21 17.77 3.45
CA LEU A 22 17.46 18.04 2.22
C LEU A 22 15.97 17.93 2.50
N LYS A 23 15.18 18.89 2.02
CA LYS A 23 13.74 18.93 2.27
C LYS A 23 12.94 19.15 0.99
N LEU A 24 11.90 18.34 0.80
CA LEU A 24 10.99 18.38 -0.34
C LEU A 24 9.57 18.59 0.15
N LEU A 25 8.81 19.42 -0.57
CA LEU A 25 7.37 19.63 -0.36
C LEU A 25 6.64 19.06 -1.56
N LEU A 26 5.79 18.06 -1.31
CA LEU A 26 5.27 17.18 -2.36
C LEU A 26 3.74 17.19 -2.37
N GLY A 27 3.17 17.35 -3.56
CA GLY A 27 1.74 17.22 -3.85
C GLY A 27 1.56 16.13 -4.90
N SER A 28 1.10 16.51 -6.10
CA SER A 28 1.05 15.62 -7.26
C SER A 28 2.43 15.28 -7.84
N CYS A 29 3.43 16.13 -7.60
CA CYS A 29 4.83 15.84 -7.88
C CYS A 29 5.37 14.70 -6.99
N VAL A 30 6.52 14.16 -7.36
CA VAL A 30 7.17 13.03 -6.67
C VAL A 30 8.59 13.42 -6.27
N GLY A 31 8.94 13.12 -5.03
CA GLY A 31 10.28 13.25 -4.49
C GLY A 31 10.94 11.88 -4.36
N ILE A 32 12.18 11.76 -4.83
CA ILE A 32 12.96 10.52 -4.74
C ILE A 32 14.31 10.83 -4.10
N VAL A 33 14.58 10.16 -3.00
CA VAL A 33 15.89 10.13 -2.35
C VAL A 33 16.58 8.83 -2.75
N ILE A 34 17.84 8.90 -3.16
CA ILE A 34 18.66 7.71 -3.44
C ILE A 34 20.01 7.89 -2.75
N TYR A 35 20.53 6.84 -2.11
CA TYR A 35 21.83 6.89 -1.44
C TYR A 35 22.55 5.53 -1.43
N ASP A 36 23.88 5.59 -1.30
CA ASP A 36 24.80 4.52 -0.92
C ASP A 36 25.42 4.90 0.44
N ARG A 37 24.96 4.25 1.50
CA ARG A 37 25.39 4.56 2.88
C ARG A 37 26.85 4.23 3.14
N VAL A 38 27.44 3.28 2.39
CA VAL A 38 28.79 2.78 2.66
C VAL A 38 29.84 3.81 2.25
N VAL A 39 29.62 4.48 1.11
CA VAL A 39 30.52 5.55 0.63
C VAL A 39 30.03 6.95 0.99
N GLY A 40 28.85 7.06 1.62
CA GLY A 40 28.29 8.34 2.06
C GLY A 40 27.96 9.27 0.89
N ILE A 41 27.40 8.71 -0.19
CA ILE A 41 26.96 9.43 -1.37
C ILE A 41 25.46 9.25 -1.51
N GLY A 42 24.73 10.32 -1.76
CA GLY A 42 23.30 10.26 -1.99
C GLY A 42 22.74 11.60 -2.37
N GLY A 43 21.43 11.71 -2.42
CA GLY A 43 20.79 12.94 -2.82
C GLY A 43 19.28 12.87 -2.78
N ALA A 44 18.66 13.93 -3.25
CA ALA A 44 17.22 14.00 -3.48
C ALA A 44 16.92 14.68 -4.82
N ALA A 45 15.86 14.22 -5.49
CA ALA A 45 15.36 14.77 -6.74
C ALA A 45 13.84 15.00 -6.64
N HIS A 46 13.36 16.06 -7.31
CA HIS A 46 11.97 16.48 -7.27
C HIS A 46 11.39 16.53 -8.70
N PHE A 47 10.59 15.52 -9.06
CA PHE A 47 9.99 15.37 -10.38
C PHE A 47 8.55 15.89 -10.42
N ILE A 48 8.18 16.56 -11.50
CA ILE A 48 6.88 17.22 -11.64
C ILE A 48 5.94 16.40 -12.51
N LEU A 49 6.47 15.86 -13.60
CA LEU A 49 5.71 15.21 -14.66
C LEU A 49 6.19 13.77 -14.86
N PRO A 50 5.33 12.87 -15.34
CA PRO A 50 5.70 11.47 -15.46
C PRO A 50 6.59 11.24 -16.69
N GLU A 51 6.24 11.84 -17.82
CA GLU A 51 7.00 11.78 -19.07
C GLU A 51 6.77 13.02 -19.96
N PRO A 52 7.69 13.29 -20.92
CA PRO A 52 7.50 14.34 -21.92
C PRO A 52 6.26 14.11 -22.78
N ALA A 53 5.56 15.18 -23.15
CA ALA A 53 4.39 15.09 -24.04
C ALA A 53 4.73 14.55 -25.44
N THR A 54 5.96 14.77 -25.90
CA THR A 54 6.50 14.23 -27.15
C THR A 54 7.99 13.86 -26.95
N PRO A 55 8.55 12.94 -27.75
CA PRO A 55 9.97 12.57 -27.65
C PRO A 55 10.95 13.75 -27.79
N ASN A 56 10.54 14.85 -28.44
CA ASN A 56 11.36 16.04 -28.66
C ASN A 56 11.04 17.19 -27.66
N SER A 57 10.20 16.96 -26.65
CA SER A 57 9.81 17.98 -25.66
C SER A 57 10.53 17.82 -24.31
N ASP A 58 11.72 17.21 -24.32
CA ASP A 58 12.55 16.91 -23.14
C ASP A 58 13.53 18.04 -22.76
N TRP A 59 13.33 19.26 -23.28
CA TRP A 59 14.20 20.42 -23.07
C TRP A 59 14.48 20.77 -21.59
N MET A 60 13.64 20.30 -20.66
CA MET A 60 13.92 20.23 -19.22
C MET A 60 13.78 18.79 -18.76
N PRO A 61 14.81 17.94 -18.94
CA PRO A 61 14.68 16.52 -18.67
C PRO A 61 14.46 16.24 -17.17
N ASP A 62 15.01 17.09 -16.30
CA ASP A 62 14.90 16.92 -14.84
C ASP A 62 13.49 17.18 -14.29
N ASN A 63 12.57 17.71 -15.11
CA ASN A 63 11.16 17.82 -14.74
C ASN A 63 10.42 16.49 -14.79
N TYR A 64 10.90 15.53 -15.59
CA TYR A 64 10.19 14.29 -15.88
C TYR A 64 10.80 13.11 -15.12
N VAL A 65 9.95 12.21 -14.61
CA VAL A 65 10.41 10.99 -13.96
C VAL A 65 11.19 10.11 -14.95
N THR A 66 10.69 9.94 -16.18
CA THR A 66 11.29 9.05 -17.19
C THR A 66 12.69 9.42 -17.64
N THR A 67 13.05 10.70 -17.61
CA THR A 67 14.38 11.18 -18.03
C THR A 67 15.21 11.66 -16.83
N GLY A 68 14.65 12.51 -15.98
CA GLY A 68 15.33 13.07 -14.83
C GLY A 68 15.77 12.04 -13.79
N LEU A 69 15.01 10.96 -13.55
CA LEU A 69 15.41 9.92 -12.61
C LEU A 69 16.65 9.16 -13.10
N LEU A 70 16.73 8.89 -14.41
CA LEU A 70 17.90 8.25 -15.01
C LEU A 70 19.13 9.15 -14.91
N HIS A 71 18.98 10.45 -15.16
CA HIS A 71 20.05 11.43 -14.96
C HIS A 71 20.51 11.49 -13.52
N PHE A 72 19.58 11.53 -12.57
CA PHE A 72 19.88 11.56 -11.15
C PHE A 72 20.66 10.32 -10.69
N ILE A 73 20.23 9.12 -11.09
CA ILE A 73 20.95 7.87 -10.82
C ILE A 73 22.35 7.90 -11.43
N HIS A 74 22.48 8.36 -12.68
CA HIS A 74 23.79 8.48 -13.33
C HIS A 74 24.72 9.46 -12.59
N ALA A 75 24.20 10.60 -12.12
CA ALA A 75 24.96 11.57 -11.35
C ALA A 75 25.50 10.98 -10.03
N LEU A 76 24.71 10.15 -9.34
CA LEU A 76 25.16 9.42 -8.14
C LEU A 76 26.30 8.45 -8.46
N GLN A 77 26.19 7.72 -9.57
CA GLN A 77 27.23 6.78 -10.02
C GLN A 77 28.53 7.51 -10.38
N GLN A 78 28.44 8.65 -11.09
CA GLN A 78 29.60 9.49 -11.40
C GLN A 78 30.24 10.10 -10.16
N ALA A 79 29.45 10.39 -9.12
CA ALA A 79 29.96 10.81 -7.82
C ALA A 79 30.69 9.68 -7.05
N GLY A 80 30.54 8.42 -7.48
CA GLY A 80 31.20 7.25 -6.90
C GLY A 80 30.29 6.30 -6.12
N ALA A 81 28.97 6.45 -6.18
CA ALA A 81 28.03 5.52 -5.56
C ALA A 81 28.07 4.16 -6.30
N ASN A 82 27.99 3.06 -5.55
CA ASN A 82 27.91 1.72 -6.14
C ASN A 82 26.45 1.42 -6.54
N PRO A 83 26.16 1.13 -7.82
CA PRO A 83 24.81 0.78 -8.27
C PRO A 83 24.15 -0.35 -7.47
N ASP A 84 24.92 -1.36 -7.09
CA ASP A 84 24.42 -2.57 -6.40
C ASP A 84 24.04 -2.32 -4.93
N ARG A 85 24.35 -1.12 -4.40
CA ARG A 85 24.09 -0.72 -3.01
C ARG A 85 23.15 0.46 -2.89
N LEU A 86 22.60 0.94 -4.00
CA LEU A 86 21.66 2.05 -3.98
C LEU A 86 20.36 1.62 -3.32
N GLU A 87 19.86 2.45 -2.43
CA GLU A 87 18.52 2.34 -1.83
C GLU A 87 17.73 3.61 -2.13
N ALA A 88 16.43 3.47 -2.36
CA ALA A 88 15.54 4.58 -2.69
C ALA A 88 14.45 4.81 -1.64
N VAL A 89 14.08 6.07 -1.43
CA VAL A 89 12.88 6.48 -0.68
C VAL A 89 12.01 7.36 -1.57
N LEU A 90 10.72 7.05 -1.65
CA LEU A 90 9.75 7.64 -2.57
C LEU A 90 8.61 8.32 -1.80
N ALA A 91 8.21 9.52 -2.19
CA ALA A 91 6.96 10.11 -1.70
C ALA A 91 6.33 11.05 -2.72
N GLY A 92 5.04 11.37 -2.55
CA GLY A 92 4.33 12.30 -3.42
C GLY A 92 3.21 11.64 -4.21
N GLY A 93 2.87 12.19 -5.38
CA GLY A 93 1.80 11.65 -6.23
C GLY A 93 0.38 11.84 -5.68
N ALA A 94 0.20 12.71 -4.68
CA ALA A 94 -1.10 12.99 -4.07
C ALA A 94 -2.01 13.83 -4.98
N LEU A 95 -3.32 13.63 -4.86
CA LEU A 95 -4.34 14.53 -5.38
C LEU A 95 -4.63 15.60 -4.34
N PHE A 96 -4.04 16.79 -4.49
CA PHE A 96 -4.13 17.86 -3.49
C PHE A 96 -4.77 19.13 -4.05
N GLY A 97 -5.66 19.75 -3.26
CA GLY A 97 -6.27 21.04 -3.58
C GLY A 97 -7.64 20.93 -4.25
N LYS A 98 -8.02 21.93 -5.05
CA LYS A 98 -9.25 21.89 -5.87
C LYS A 98 -8.99 20.99 -7.07
N ILE A 99 -9.53 19.78 -7.03
CA ILE A 99 -9.36 18.78 -8.08
C ILE A 99 -10.37 19.05 -9.20
N SER A 100 -9.89 19.31 -10.41
CA SER A 100 -10.72 19.45 -11.61
C SER A 100 -10.91 18.12 -12.33
N GLU A 101 -11.90 18.02 -13.21
CA GLU A 101 -12.07 16.83 -14.08
C GLU A 101 -10.82 16.55 -14.93
N HIS A 102 -10.08 17.59 -15.33
CA HIS A 102 -8.83 17.43 -16.08
C HIS A 102 -7.71 16.83 -15.23
N ASP A 103 -7.63 17.19 -13.94
CA ASP A 103 -6.63 16.61 -13.03
C ASP A 103 -6.84 15.09 -12.85
N LEU A 104 -8.12 14.68 -12.81
CA LEU A 104 -8.51 13.28 -12.72
C LEU A 104 -8.16 12.51 -13.99
N ALA A 105 -8.49 13.08 -15.15
CA ALA A 105 -8.21 12.45 -16.45
C ALA A 105 -6.71 12.28 -16.71
N LEU A 106 -5.88 13.23 -16.25
CA LEU A 106 -4.43 13.16 -16.48
C LEU A 106 -3.70 12.22 -15.51
N ASN A 107 -4.26 11.99 -14.32
CA ASN A 107 -3.69 11.17 -13.25
C ASN A 107 -2.16 11.35 -13.07
N ILE A 108 -1.70 12.61 -13.10
CA ILE A 108 -0.26 12.94 -13.17
C ILE A 108 0.50 12.31 -12.01
N GLY A 109 -0.02 12.45 -10.79
CA GLY A 109 0.63 11.92 -9.60
C GLY A 109 0.74 10.40 -9.58
N GLY A 110 -0.31 9.69 -10.01
CA GLY A 110 -0.28 8.23 -10.14
C GLY A 110 0.78 7.78 -11.15
N ARG A 111 0.79 8.39 -12.35
CA ARG A 111 1.75 8.07 -13.40
C ARG A 111 3.20 8.38 -13.01
N CYS A 112 3.44 9.46 -12.25
CA CYS A 112 4.78 9.77 -11.74
C CYS A 112 5.29 8.66 -10.83
N VAL A 113 4.43 8.16 -9.94
CA VAL A 113 4.76 7.05 -9.02
C VAL A 113 5.01 5.77 -9.82
N GLU A 114 4.17 5.44 -10.81
CA GLU A 114 4.34 4.25 -11.64
C GLU A 114 5.64 4.26 -12.46
N ASN A 115 5.97 5.38 -13.10
CA ASN A 115 7.22 5.51 -13.83
C ASN A 115 8.43 5.41 -12.91
N ALA A 116 8.34 5.95 -11.69
CA ALA A 116 9.40 5.83 -10.69
C ALA A 116 9.61 4.37 -10.29
N HIS A 117 8.53 3.64 -9.99
CA HIS A 117 8.56 2.20 -9.70
C HIS A 117 9.17 1.40 -10.85
N ALA A 118 8.74 1.65 -12.09
CA ALA A 118 9.24 0.95 -13.28
C ALA A 118 10.75 1.13 -13.45
N ILE A 119 11.25 2.37 -13.33
CA ILE A 119 12.67 2.69 -13.51
C ILE A 119 13.50 2.13 -12.35
N LEU A 120 13.07 2.30 -11.11
CA LEU A 120 13.80 1.77 -9.95
C LEU A 120 13.87 0.24 -10.01
N LYS A 121 12.80 -0.42 -10.44
CA LYS A 121 12.76 -1.87 -10.67
C LYS A 121 13.70 -2.31 -11.79
N GLU A 122 13.69 -1.62 -12.94
CA GLU A 122 14.60 -1.90 -14.06
C GLU A 122 16.07 -1.73 -13.64
N ARG A 123 16.36 -0.73 -12.80
CA ARG A 123 17.69 -0.45 -12.25
C ARG A 123 18.05 -1.29 -11.02
N GLN A 124 17.13 -2.15 -10.55
CA GLN A 124 17.30 -2.98 -9.37
C GLN A 124 17.62 -2.19 -8.09
N ILE A 125 17.11 -0.96 -7.98
CA ILE A 125 17.28 -0.09 -6.81
C ILE A 125 16.08 -0.29 -5.88
N PRO A 126 16.22 -1.02 -4.75
CA PRO A 126 15.11 -1.25 -3.84
C PRO A 126 14.55 0.05 -3.27
N ILE A 127 13.23 0.17 -3.29
CA ILE A 127 12.53 1.19 -2.50
C ILE A 127 12.46 0.64 -1.08
N VAL A 128 13.06 1.34 -0.11
CA VAL A 128 13.10 0.93 1.31
C VAL A 128 12.06 1.65 2.16
N LYS A 129 11.44 2.70 1.61
CA LYS A 129 10.32 3.43 2.23
C LYS A 129 9.52 4.17 1.16
N GLU A 130 8.20 4.12 1.25
CA GLU A 130 7.29 4.80 0.33
C GLU A 130 6.10 5.38 1.08
N GLU A 131 5.73 6.63 0.76
CA GLU A 131 4.46 7.24 1.15
C GLU A 131 3.94 8.04 -0.04
N SER A 132 3.16 7.39 -0.91
CA SER A 132 2.70 7.97 -2.16
C SER A 132 1.18 7.95 -2.29
N CYS A 133 0.64 8.60 -3.31
CA CYS A 133 -0.79 8.61 -3.64
C CYS A 133 -1.66 9.22 -2.52
N GLY A 134 -2.98 9.00 -2.60
CA GLY A 134 -3.96 9.59 -1.67
C GLY A 134 -4.22 11.07 -1.93
N PHE A 135 -4.68 11.77 -0.88
CA PHE A 135 -5.08 13.20 -0.94
C PHE A 135 -4.16 14.15 -0.16
N SER A 136 -3.27 13.60 0.65
CA SER A 136 -2.46 14.38 1.59
C SER A 136 -1.15 14.80 0.93
N PRO A 137 -0.73 16.07 1.05
CA PRO A 137 0.60 16.46 0.63
C PRO A 137 1.64 15.94 1.63
N TYR A 138 2.84 15.64 1.12
CA TYR A 138 3.94 15.08 1.89
C TYR A 138 5.07 16.09 2.08
N ILE A 139 5.82 15.92 3.17
CA ILE A 139 7.09 16.58 3.43
C ILE A 139 8.12 15.48 3.60
N MET A 140 9.05 15.37 2.66
CA MET A 140 10.17 14.44 2.74
C MET A 140 11.41 15.18 3.24
N THR A 141 12.08 14.63 4.25
CA THR A 141 13.28 15.21 4.85
C THR A 141 14.38 14.15 4.95
N LEU A 142 15.51 14.36 4.26
CA LEU A 142 16.69 13.50 4.33
C LEU A 142 17.75 14.16 5.22
N ASN A 143 18.20 13.44 6.25
CA ASN A 143 19.40 13.78 7.00
C ASN A 143 20.61 13.10 6.36
N THR A 144 21.53 13.86 5.75
CA THR A 144 22.67 13.29 5.01
C THR A 144 23.80 12.77 5.92
N ALA A 145 23.76 13.05 7.22
CA ALA A 145 24.70 12.48 8.19
C ALA A 145 24.32 11.03 8.55
N THR A 146 23.02 10.74 8.62
CA THR A 146 22.51 9.40 9.00
C THR A 146 21.91 8.62 7.84
N TRP A 147 21.66 9.27 6.71
CA TRP A 147 20.87 8.77 5.58
C TRP A 147 19.45 8.35 5.97
N HIS A 148 18.95 8.89 7.07
CA HIS A 148 17.57 8.68 7.50
C HIS A 148 16.64 9.64 6.77
N THR A 149 15.60 9.08 6.14
CA THR A 149 14.55 9.85 5.47
C THR A 149 13.24 9.77 6.25
N GLU A 150 12.80 10.93 6.71
CA GLU A 150 11.50 11.10 7.33
C GLU A 150 10.49 11.56 6.27
N ILE A 151 9.31 10.95 6.25
CA ILE A 151 8.19 11.42 5.43
C ILE A 151 7.05 11.74 6.39
N THR A 152 6.58 12.98 6.35
CA THR A 152 5.47 13.46 7.17
C THR A 152 4.44 14.14 6.28
N THR A 153 3.33 14.56 6.86
CA THR A 153 2.37 15.44 6.18
C THR A 153 2.33 16.81 6.83
N ARG A 154 1.59 17.73 6.22
CA ARG A 154 1.30 19.03 6.83
C ARG A 154 0.39 18.96 8.05
N PHE A 155 -0.25 17.82 8.33
CA PHE A 155 -1.07 17.66 9.52
C PHE A 155 -0.16 17.57 10.74
N LYS A 156 -0.22 18.56 11.61
CA LYS A 156 0.44 18.49 12.91
C LYS A 156 -0.36 17.53 13.78
N ILE A 157 0.27 16.44 14.20
CA ILE A 157 -0.20 15.66 15.34
C ILE A 157 0.11 16.52 16.56
N ASP A 158 -0.92 16.88 17.31
CA ASP A 158 -0.73 17.39 18.67
C ASP A 158 -0.50 16.15 19.57
N PRO A 159 0.73 15.89 20.05
CA PRO A 159 1.01 14.73 20.90
C PRO A 159 0.20 14.78 22.21
N ASP A 160 -0.14 15.99 22.65
CA ASP A 160 -0.94 16.30 23.84
C ASP A 160 -2.42 16.58 23.49
N GLY A 161 -2.83 16.34 22.24
CA GLY A 161 -4.16 16.69 21.75
C GLY A 161 -5.29 15.94 22.46
N GLU A 162 -6.54 16.20 22.04
CA GLU A 162 -7.76 15.58 22.61
C GLU A 162 -7.62 14.07 22.86
N PRO A 163 -8.06 13.55 24.02
CA PRO A 163 -7.97 12.13 24.34
C PRO A 163 -8.67 11.27 23.29
N ILE A 164 -8.08 10.11 22.98
CA ILE A 164 -8.67 9.16 22.03
C ILE A 164 -10.04 8.75 22.54
N LYS A 165 -11.09 9.12 21.80
CA LYS A 165 -12.45 8.66 22.06
C LYS A 165 -12.55 7.23 21.57
N LYS A 166 -12.98 6.32 22.45
CA LYS A 166 -13.30 4.94 22.06
C LYS A 166 -14.50 4.95 21.09
N PRO A 167 -14.39 4.32 19.91
CA PRO A 167 -15.48 4.28 18.95
C PRO A 167 -16.66 3.47 19.48
N THR A 168 -17.87 3.93 19.19
CA THR A 168 -19.06 3.09 19.30
C THR A 168 -19.17 2.18 18.07
N ARG A 169 -20.00 1.11 18.15
CA ARG A 169 -20.29 0.28 16.96
C ARG A 169 -20.78 1.12 15.78
N GLN A 170 -21.58 2.15 16.03
CA GLN A 170 -22.09 3.05 14.98
C GLN A 170 -20.97 3.89 14.35
N ASP A 171 -19.98 4.31 15.14
CA ASP A 171 -18.81 5.03 14.62
C ASP A 171 -17.98 4.12 13.68
N ILE A 172 -17.84 2.84 14.03
CA ILE A 172 -17.16 1.84 13.17
C ILE A 172 -17.93 1.59 11.87
N ILE A 173 -19.26 1.40 11.94
CA ILE A 173 -20.10 1.26 10.73
C ILE A 173 -19.99 2.50 9.85
N GLN A 174 -19.99 3.68 10.45
CA GLN A 174 -19.81 4.92 9.71
C GLN A 174 -18.42 4.96 9.04
N ALA A 175 -17.37 4.56 9.75
CA ALA A 175 -16.02 4.45 9.18
C ALA A 175 -15.98 3.45 8.00
N ILE A 176 -16.61 2.28 8.11
CA ILE A 176 -16.75 1.28 7.02
C ILE A 176 -17.42 1.90 5.79
N ASN A 177 -18.49 2.67 5.98
CA ASN A 177 -19.19 3.36 4.88
C ASN A 177 -18.35 4.50 4.28
N ASP A 178 -17.42 5.03 5.05
CA ASP A 178 -16.57 6.14 4.66
C ASP A 178 -15.23 5.71 4.06
N ILE A 179 -14.80 4.45 4.17
CA ILE A 179 -13.55 4.02 3.54
C ILE A 179 -13.63 4.13 2.01
N THR A 180 -12.57 4.68 1.45
CA THR A 180 -12.43 4.97 0.02
C THR A 180 -11.21 4.26 -0.53
N PRO A 181 -11.24 3.83 -1.80
CA PRO A 181 -10.06 3.29 -2.44
C PRO A 181 -8.97 4.35 -2.62
N ILE A 182 -7.78 3.89 -2.96
CA ILE A 182 -6.67 4.71 -3.45
C ILE A 182 -7.16 5.43 -4.72
N PRO A 183 -7.24 6.77 -4.70
CA PRO A 183 -7.79 7.52 -5.82
C PRO A 183 -7.05 7.25 -7.13
N GLN A 184 -5.72 7.17 -7.07
CA GLN A 184 -4.84 6.94 -8.21
C GLN A 184 -5.07 5.56 -8.83
N THR A 185 -5.32 4.52 -8.01
CA THR A 185 -5.69 3.18 -8.49
C THR A 185 -7.05 3.21 -9.16
N ALA A 186 -8.05 3.87 -8.55
CA ALA A 186 -9.38 3.99 -9.15
C ALA A 186 -9.35 4.78 -10.48
N LEU A 187 -8.58 5.87 -10.55
CA LEU A 187 -8.38 6.66 -11.76
C LEU A 187 -7.70 5.85 -12.86
N LYS A 188 -6.69 5.05 -12.51
CA LYS A 188 -6.06 4.14 -13.48
C LYS A 188 -7.05 3.14 -14.05
N VAL A 189 -7.89 2.53 -13.21
CA VAL A 189 -8.92 1.61 -13.68
C VAL A 189 -9.91 2.30 -14.63
N ILE A 190 -10.37 3.51 -14.30
CA ILE A 190 -11.25 4.31 -15.17
C ILE A 190 -10.55 4.57 -16.51
N HIS A 191 -9.28 4.95 -16.49
CA HIS A 191 -8.49 5.24 -17.67
C HIS A 191 -8.35 4.01 -18.57
N LEU A 192 -7.88 2.87 -18.03
CA LEU A 192 -7.77 1.59 -18.75
C LEU A 192 -9.09 1.24 -19.43
N ILE A 193 -10.19 1.28 -18.67
CA ILE A 193 -11.52 0.96 -19.19
C ILE A 193 -11.96 1.94 -20.31
N SER A 194 -11.64 3.23 -20.17
CA SER A 194 -12.05 4.27 -21.12
C SER A 194 -11.27 4.27 -22.44
N GLU A 195 -9.99 3.89 -22.42
CA GLU A 195 -9.16 3.80 -23.62
C GLU A 195 -9.48 2.55 -24.46
N GLY A 196 -10.03 1.51 -23.84
CA GLY A 196 -10.57 0.33 -24.53
C GLY A 196 -9.53 -0.66 -25.05
N GLU A 197 -8.23 -0.37 -24.89
CA GLU A 197 -7.11 -1.24 -25.25
C GLU A 197 -6.32 -1.64 -24.00
N TYR A 198 -6.83 -2.60 -23.22
CA TYR A 198 -6.15 -3.13 -22.03
C TYR A 198 -6.30 -4.65 -21.95
N ASP A 199 -5.33 -5.31 -21.31
CA ASP A 199 -5.48 -6.72 -20.93
C ASP A 199 -6.39 -6.82 -19.69
N THR A 200 -7.31 -7.78 -19.69
CA THR A 200 -8.13 -8.07 -18.51
C THR A 200 -7.26 -8.39 -17.29
N SER A 201 -6.07 -8.99 -17.48
CA SER A 201 -5.13 -9.21 -16.39
C SER A 201 -4.62 -7.90 -15.79
N GLU A 202 -4.31 -6.89 -16.60
CA GLU A 202 -3.84 -5.58 -16.12
C GLU A 202 -4.92 -4.87 -15.28
N LEU A 203 -6.18 -4.99 -15.71
CA LEU A 203 -7.32 -4.48 -14.97
C LEU A 203 -7.47 -5.20 -13.62
N VAL A 204 -7.39 -6.53 -13.60
CA VAL A 204 -7.46 -7.36 -12.39
C VAL A 204 -6.30 -7.04 -11.45
N ASP A 205 -5.08 -6.89 -11.95
CA ASP A 205 -3.90 -6.57 -11.14
C ASP A 205 -3.99 -5.15 -10.56
N THR A 206 -4.48 -4.19 -11.34
CA THR A 206 -4.68 -2.81 -10.87
C THR A 206 -5.70 -2.78 -9.74
N ILE A 207 -6.86 -3.42 -9.92
CA ILE A 207 -7.90 -3.49 -8.88
C ILE A 207 -7.40 -4.29 -7.67
N GLY A 208 -6.73 -5.42 -7.93
CA GLY A 208 -6.15 -6.32 -6.94
C GLY A 208 -4.96 -5.74 -6.18
N SER A 209 -4.58 -4.50 -6.49
CA SER A 209 -3.62 -3.73 -5.70
C SER A 209 -4.30 -2.94 -4.57
N ASP A 210 -5.63 -2.84 -4.55
CA ASP A 210 -6.38 -2.02 -3.60
C ASP A 210 -7.40 -2.87 -2.83
N GLN A 211 -7.27 -2.89 -1.49
CA GLN A 211 -8.16 -3.68 -0.63
C GLN A 211 -9.62 -3.20 -0.72
N VAL A 212 -9.86 -1.88 -0.77
CA VAL A 212 -11.22 -1.31 -0.79
C VAL A 212 -11.91 -1.60 -2.11
N LEU A 213 -11.23 -1.42 -3.25
CA LEU A 213 -11.79 -1.79 -4.56
C LEU A 213 -12.07 -3.28 -4.62
N THR A 214 -11.10 -4.11 -4.23
CA THR A 214 -11.25 -5.57 -4.26
C THR A 214 -12.43 -6.01 -3.40
N GLY A 215 -12.50 -5.56 -2.14
CA GLY A 215 -13.59 -5.93 -1.24
C GLY A 215 -14.96 -5.41 -1.71
N LYS A 216 -15.06 -4.17 -2.23
CA LYS A 216 -16.34 -3.65 -2.77
C LYS A 216 -16.80 -4.39 -4.02
N ILE A 217 -15.89 -4.81 -4.88
CA ILE A 217 -16.22 -5.59 -6.08
C ILE A 217 -16.69 -7.00 -5.71
N LEU A 218 -16.00 -7.65 -4.76
CA LEU A 218 -16.44 -8.94 -4.23
C LEU A 218 -17.79 -8.81 -3.52
N SER A 219 -17.98 -7.78 -2.70
CA SER A 219 -19.24 -7.45 -2.03
C SER A 219 -20.41 -7.38 -3.02
N LEU A 220 -20.29 -6.58 -4.07
CA LEU A 220 -21.37 -6.47 -5.06
C LEU A 220 -21.68 -7.81 -5.74
N CYS A 221 -20.64 -8.56 -6.11
CA CYS A 221 -20.80 -9.86 -6.75
C CYS A 221 -21.49 -10.91 -5.86
N ASN A 222 -21.42 -10.74 -4.53
CA ASN A 222 -22.06 -11.61 -3.55
C ASN A 222 -23.36 -11.05 -2.98
N SER A 223 -23.69 -9.79 -3.29
CA SER A 223 -24.92 -9.15 -2.84
C SER A 223 -26.18 -9.89 -3.29
N ALA A 224 -27.27 -9.67 -2.57
CA ALA A 224 -28.58 -10.22 -2.91
C ALA A 224 -29.08 -9.83 -4.33
N LEU A 225 -28.55 -8.75 -4.91
CA LEU A 225 -28.85 -8.32 -6.27
C LEU A 225 -28.31 -9.30 -7.32
N VAL A 226 -27.08 -9.79 -7.12
CA VAL A 226 -26.42 -10.74 -8.03
C VAL A 226 -26.80 -12.17 -7.68
N ALA A 227 -26.93 -12.48 -6.37
CA ALA A 227 -27.34 -13.78 -5.82
C ALA A 227 -26.66 -14.99 -6.52
N PRO A 228 -25.33 -15.05 -6.52
CA PRO A 228 -24.61 -16.10 -7.24
C PRO A 228 -24.92 -17.48 -6.61
N ARG A 229 -24.98 -18.52 -7.45
CA ARG A 229 -25.18 -19.91 -6.97
C ARG A 229 -24.09 -20.39 -6.03
N HIS A 230 -22.87 -19.89 -6.22
CA HIS A 230 -21.71 -20.13 -5.37
C HIS A 230 -21.02 -18.80 -5.09
N PRO A 231 -20.52 -18.58 -3.86
CA PRO A 231 -19.79 -17.36 -3.53
C PRO A 231 -18.68 -17.02 -4.54
N ILE A 232 -18.51 -15.72 -4.79
CA ILE A 232 -17.47 -15.17 -5.64
C ILE A 232 -16.32 -14.71 -4.75
N GLU A 233 -15.20 -15.43 -4.80
CA GLU A 233 -14.05 -15.23 -3.89
C GLU A 233 -12.81 -14.68 -4.60
N THR A 234 -12.84 -14.62 -5.93
CA THR A 234 -11.69 -14.24 -6.76
C THR A 234 -12.03 -13.03 -7.60
N LEU A 235 -11.10 -12.09 -7.69
CA LEU A 235 -11.30 -10.86 -8.45
C LEU A 235 -11.49 -11.11 -9.96
N ALA A 236 -10.73 -12.02 -10.56
CA ALA A 236 -10.87 -12.35 -11.98
C ALA A 236 -12.30 -12.81 -12.33
N LYS A 237 -12.90 -13.66 -11.49
CA LYS A 237 -14.29 -14.09 -11.65
C LYS A 237 -15.28 -12.94 -11.43
N ALA A 238 -15.02 -12.06 -10.47
CA ALA A 238 -15.86 -10.89 -10.21
C ALA A 238 -15.89 -9.91 -11.40
N VAL A 239 -14.72 -9.59 -11.95
CA VAL A 239 -14.57 -8.74 -13.16
C VAL A 239 -15.31 -9.35 -14.34
N LEU A 240 -15.20 -10.68 -14.55
CA LEU A 240 -15.91 -11.37 -15.62
C LEU A 240 -17.45 -11.31 -15.47
N ILE A 241 -17.97 -11.42 -14.25
CA ILE A 241 -19.42 -11.41 -13.98
C ILE A 241 -20.00 -10.01 -14.12
N LEU A 242 -19.31 -9.00 -13.60
CA LEU A 242 -19.79 -7.61 -13.67
C LEU A 242 -19.73 -7.07 -15.10
N GLY A 243 -18.69 -7.44 -15.85
CA GLY A 243 -18.39 -6.83 -17.13
C GLY A 243 -17.89 -5.39 -16.99
N GLN A 244 -17.42 -4.83 -18.10
CA GLN A 244 -16.73 -3.53 -18.14
C GLN A 244 -17.62 -2.35 -17.72
N GLU A 245 -18.88 -2.30 -18.16
CA GLU A 245 -19.77 -1.16 -17.91
C GLU A 245 -20.10 -1.02 -16.41
N ASN A 246 -20.50 -2.10 -15.75
CA ASN A 246 -20.82 -2.09 -14.32
C ASN A 246 -19.56 -1.78 -13.50
N LEU A 247 -18.43 -2.36 -13.87
CA LEU A 247 -17.15 -2.12 -13.20
C LEU A 247 -16.75 -0.64 -13.29
N LEU A 248 -16.88 -0.03 -14.48
CA LEU A 248 -16.62 1.41 -14.65
C LEU A 248 -17.51 2.25 -13.75
N GLN A 249 -18.82 1.97 -13.73
CA GLN A 249 -19.77 2.72 -12.90
C GLN A 249 -19.42 2.61 -11.42
N MET A 250 -19.03 1.44 -10.94
CA MET A 250 -18.62 1.23 -9.55
C MET A 250 -17.35 1.99 -9.20
N VAL A 251 -16.31 1.84 -10.01
CA VAL A 251 -15.01 2.46 -9.75
C VAL A 251 -15.14 3.98 -9.86
N ALA A 252 -15.89 4.48 -10.84
CA ALA A 252 -16.21 5.90 -10.95
C ALA A 252 -16.96 6.40 -9.70
N THR A 253 -17.99 5.69 -9.24
CA THR A 253 -18.74 6.06 -8.03
C THR A 253 -17.83 6.09 -6.80
N ALA A 254 -16.97 5.08 -6.64
CA ALA A 254 -16.01 5.01 -5.54
C ALA A 254 -14.98 6.15 -5.60
N ALA A 255 -14.43 6.45 -6.79
CA ALA A 255 -13.52 7.57 -7.02
C ALA A 255 -14.20 8.91 -6.75
N PHE A 256 -15.37 9.19 -7.33
CA PHE A 256 -16.10 10.44 -7.10
C PHE A 256 -16.51 10.64 -5.64
N SER A 257 -16.93 9.57 -4.96
CA SER A 257 -17.23 9.66 -3.52
C SER A 257 -16.01 10.06 -2.69
N SER A 258 -14.82 9.60 -3.07
CA SER A 258 -13.56 9.98 -2.42
C SER A 258 -13.19 11.45 -2.66
N LEU A 259 -13.57 12.00 -3.81
CA LEU A 259 -13.34 13.41 -4.18
C LEU A 259 -14.34 14.38 -3.55
N LEU A 260 -15.53 13.92 -3.17
CA LEU A 260 -16.52 14.76 -2.47
C LEU A 260 -16.25 14.82 -0.96
N LYS A 261 -15.68 13.74 -0.42
CA LYS A 261 -15.33 13.61 1.00
C LYS A 261 -13.90 14.08 1.29
N VAL A 262 -13.43 15.19 0.69
CA VAL A 262 -12.11 15.81 0.99
C VAL A 262 -12.10 16.36 2.42
N GLN A 263 -12.12 15.48 3.41
CA GLN A 263 -11.91 15.79 4.81
C GLN A 263 -10.96 14.76 5.40
N ASN A 264 -9.76 15.25 5.75
CA ASN A 264 -8.76 14.70 6.65
C ASN A 264 -8.50 13.18 6.61
N GLY A 265 -7.60 12.76 5.69
CA GLY A 265 -6.77 11.54 5.75
C GLY A 265 -7.46 10.15 5.76
N GLY A 266 -6.67 9.08 5.61
CA GLY A 266 -7.02 7.72 6.10
C GLY A 266 -6.94 6.53 5.13
N TYR A 267 -5.74 5.97 4.95
CA TYR A 267 -5.36 4.56 4.69
C TYR A 267 -3.84 4.51 4.94
N ALA A 268 -3.47 5.00 6.13
CA ALA A 268 -2.26 5.71 6.53
C ALA A 268 -1.20 6.02 5.45
N LEU A 269 -1.68 6.69 4.39
CA LEU A 269 -1.09 7.62 3.41
C LEU A 269 -0.19 7.14 2.23
N ILE A 270 -0.76 6.78 1.08
CA ILE A 270 -1.38 5.49 0.73
C ILE A 270 -0.63 4.89 -0.49
N LYS A 271 0.62 4.47 -0.27
CA LYS A 271 1.23 3.19 -0.70
C LYS A 271 2.33 2.87 0.32
N GLY A 272 2.00 3.10 1.60
CA GLY A 272 2.90 2.92 2.74
C GLY A 272 2.78 1.55 3.38
N GLY A 273 3.06 1.48 4.68
CA GLY A 273 3.12 0.24 5.45
C GLY A 273 1.95 -0.73 5.26
N LEU A 274 0.74 -0.25 5.55
CA LEU A 274 -0.50 -1.05 5.43
C LEU A 274 -0.72 -1.60 4.02
N TYR A 275 -0.39 -0.81 3.00
CA TYR A 275 -0.52 -1.23 1.60
C TYR A 275 0.49 -2.34 1.27
N LYS A 276 1.77 -2.11 1.60
CA LYS A 276 2.86 -3.04 1.28
C LYS A 276 2.71 -4.37 2.02
N HIS A 277 2.25 -4.33 3.27
CA HIS A 277 1.95 -5.54 4.03
C HIS A 277 0.84 -6.36 3.38
N ALA A 278 -0.31 -5.74 3.10
CA ALA A 278 -1.43 -6.44 2.48
C ALA A 278 -1.08 -7.03 1.11
N ILE A 279 -0.33 -6.29 0.29
CA ILE A 279 0.15 -6.81 -1.00
C ILE A 279 1.17 -7.93 -0.80
N GLY A 280 2.14 -7.76 0.10
CA GLY A 280 3.12 -8.80 0.42
C GLY A 280 2.46 -10.09 0.90
N THR A 281 1.47 -9.98 1.77
CA THR A 281 0.67 -11.10 2.27
C THR A 281 -0.19 -11.73 1.17
N ALA A 282 -0.81 -10.94 0.29
CA ALA A 282 -1.56 -11.46 -0.85
C ALA A 282 -0.70 -12.29 -1.82
N TYR A 283 0.48 -11.78 -2.18
CA TYR A 283 1.42 -12.49 -3.05
C TYR A 283 2.00 -13.74 -2.37
N SER A 284 2.39 -13.62 -1.10
CA SER A 284 2.88 -14.76 -0.33
C SER A 284 1.82 -15.85 -0.20
N ALA A 285 0.56 -15.49 0.09
CA ALA A 285 -0.55 -16.41 0.15
C ALA A 285 -0.79 -17.13 -1.19
N ARG A 286 -0.74 -16.40 -2.31
CA ARG A 286 -0.85 -16.99 -3.65
C ARG A 286 0.23 -18.07 -3.88
N ILE A 287 1.49 -17.75 -3.57
CA ILE A 287 2.63 -18.67 -3.77
C ILE A 287 2.52 -19.89 -2.87
N ILE A 288 2.17 -19.69 -1.59
CA ILE A 288 1.96 -20.81 -0.65
C ILE A 288 0.80 -21.71 -1.15
N ALA A 289 -0.25 -21.13 -1.74
CA ALA A 289 -1.37 -21.88 -2.29
C ALA A 289 -0.97 -22.69 -3.54
N GLU A 290 -0.11 -22.16 -4.41
CA GLU A 290 0.44 -22.87 -5.57
C GLU A 290 1.27 -24.09 -5.16
N GLU A 291 2.07 -23.93 -4.11
CA GLU A 291 2.96 -24.96 -3.58
C GLU A 291 2.20 -26.07 -2.83
N THR A 292 1.29 -25.69 -1.94
CA THR A 292 0.51 -26.63 -1.12
C THR A 292 -0.64 -27.27 -1.90
N ARG A 293 -1.21 -26.55 -2.87
CA ARG A 293 -2.37 -26.96 -3.69
C ARG A 293 -3.63 -27.26 -2.88
N LEU A 294 -3.72 -26.78 -1.64
CA LEU A 294 -4.86 -26.98 -0.75
C LEU A 294 -6.01 -26.02 -1.05
N VAL A 295 -5.68 -24.81 -1.49
CA VAL A 295 -6.64 -23.75 -1.84
C VAL A 295 -6.31 -23.17 -3.21
N LYS A 296 -7.27 -22.49 -3.83
CA LYS A 296 -7.04 -21.84 -5.13
C LYS A 296 -6.14 -20.61 -4.94
N PRO A 297 -5.08 -20.44 -5.76
CA PRO A 297 -4.15 -19.31 -5.61
C PRO A 297 -4.81 -17.93 -5.64
N ASP A 298 -5.79 -17.70 -6.52
CA ASP A 298 -6.49 -16.41 -6.58
C ASP A 298 -7.41 -16.14 -5.40
N ALA A 299 -7.97 -17.19 -4.78
CA ALA A 299 -8.75 -17.04 -3.56
C ALA A 299 -7.84 -16.73 -2.37
N ALA A 300 -6.67 -17.37 -2.30
CA ALA A 300 -5.63 -17.06 -1.32
C ALA A 300 -5.10 -15.63 -1.48
N TYR A 301 -4.92 -15.15 -2.72
CA TYR A 301 -4.55 -13.76 -2.98
C TYR A 301 -5.60 -12.78 -2.46
N SER A 302 -6.88 -12.96 -2.80
CA SER A 302 -7.94 -12.06 -2.34
C SER A 302 -8.11 -12.09 -0.82
N ALA A 303 -8.01 -13.27 -0.19
CA ALA A 303 -8.07 -13.40 1.26
C ALA A 303 -6.85 -12.76 1.95
N GLY A 304 -5.64 -12.98 1.44
CA GLY A 304 -4.41 -12.36 1.94
C GLY A 304 -4.39 -10.85 1.74
N LEU A 305 -4.97 -10.34 0.67
CA LEU A 305 -5.10 -8.89 0.45
C LEU A 305 -6.03 -8.25 1.47
N LEU A 306 -7.14 -8.91 1.82
CA LEU A 306 -8.19 -8.35 2.69
C LEU A 306 -8.03 -8.70 4.17
N HIS A 307 -7.07 -9.55 4.54
CA HIS A 307 -6.97 -10.16 5.87
C HIS A 307 -7.00 -9.14 7.02
N ASP A 308 -6.35 -7.99 6.83
CA ASP A 308 -6.19 -6.93 7.82
C ASP A 308 -6.96 -5.65 7.45
N ILE A 309 -7.97 -5.73 6.57
CA ILE A 309 -8.76 -4.57 6.13
C ILE A 309 -9.42 -3.81 7.29
N GLY A 310 -9.57 -4.44 8.46
CA GLY A 310 -9.98 -3.75 9.68
C GLY A 310 -9.05 -2.60 10.10
N LYS A 311 -7.75 -2.67 9.82
CA LYS A 311 -6.80 -1.56 10.05
C LYS A 311 -7.18 -0.32 9.23
N VAL A 312 -7.72 -0.52 8.03
CA VAL A 312 -8.24 0.55 7.17
C VAL A 312 -9.44 1.24 7.80
N VAL A 313 -10.35 0.45 8.36
CA VAL A 313 -11.54 0.95 9.05
C VAL A 313 -11.14 1.78 10.26
N LEU A 314 -10.24 1.25 11.08
CA LEU A 314 -9.75 1.96 12.27
C LEU A 314 -8.94 3.21 11.89
N ASP A 315 -8.10 3.15 10.86
CA ASP A 315 -7.35 4.30 10.38
C ASP A 315 -8.28 5.40 9.84
N ARG A 316 -9.36 5.03 9.13
CA ARG A 316 -10.39 5.98 8.68
C ARG A 316 -11.08 6.68 9.85
N TYR A 317 -11.37 5.95 10.93
CA TYR A 317 -11.93 6.55 12.14
C TYR A 317 -10.99 7.61 12.72
N PHE A 318 -9.70 7.28 12.86
CA PHE A 318 -8.69 8.16 13.45
C PHE A 318 -8.29 9.34 12.59
N ALA A 319 -8.34 9.21 11.27
CA ALA A 319 -7.77 10.20 10.37
C ALA A 319 -8.29 11.63 10.60
N SER A 320 -9.51 11.74 11.13
CA SER A 320 -10.15 13.01 11.46
C SER A 320 -9.60 13.73 12.71
N PHE A 321 -8.96 13.03 13.66
CA PHE A 321 -8.50 13.62 14.94
C PHE A 321 -7.09 13.19 15.41
N ARG A 322 -6.55 12.07 14.88
CA ARG A 322 -5.18 11.59 15.05
C ARG A 322 -4.67 10.98 13.73
N PRO A 323 -4.42 11.81 12.70
CA PRO A 323 -3.81 11.32 11.48
C PRO A 323 -2.47 10.64 11.79
N LEU A 324 -2.14 9.57 11.06
CA LEU A 324 -0.90 8.81 11.21
C LEU A 324 -0.77 8.01 12.51
N PHE A 325 -1.89 7.65 13.14
CA PHE A 325 -1.93 6.83 14.36
C PHE A 325 -1.04 5.58 14.25
N TYR A 326 -1.24 4.78 13.20
CA TYR A 326 -0.47 3.55 12.94
C TYR A 326 1.01 3.79 12.57
N GLN A 327 1.37 4.97 12.07
CA GLN A 327 2.77 5.30 11.77
C GLN A 327 3.55 5.75 13.00
N HIS A 328 2.92 6.54 13.88
CA HIS A 328 3.60 7.19 15.01
C HIS A 328 3.46 6.43 16.33
N ASN A 329 2.38 5.67 16.49
CA ASN A 329 2.13 4.87 17.69
C ASN A 329 2.37 3.41 17.35
N GLN A 330 3.60 3.10 16.94
CA GLN A 330 3.98 1.72 16.72
C GLN A 330 4.05 1.03 18.09
N PRO A 331 3.41 -0.14 18.25
CA PRO A 331 3.56 -0.89 19.46
C PRO A 331 5.04 -1.29 19.54
N GLY A 332 5.69 -1.06 20.68
CA GLY A 332 7.11 -1.41 20.83
C GLY A 332 7.32 -2.92 20.73
N GLU A 333 7.27 -3.61 21.86
CA GLU A 333 7.31 -5.09 21.90
C GLU A 333 5.90 -5.70 22.04
N THR A 334 4.85 -4.90 21.80
CA THR A 334 3.45 -5.31 22.01
C THR A 334 2.79 -5.77 20.72
N VAL A 335 1.84 -6.70 20.81
CA VAL A 335 1.00 -7.08 19.66
C VAL A 335 0.03 -5.93 19.36
N LEU A 336 -0.13 -5.57 18.08
CA LEU A 336 -0.94 -4.42 17.66
C LEU A 336 -2.41 -4.56 18.08
N SER A 337 -3.01 -5.74 17.97
CA SER A 337 -4.40 -5.99 18.41
C SER A 337 -4.61 -5.72 19.91
N SER A 338 -3.60 -6.00 20.75
CA SER A 338 -3.66 -5.69 22.19
C SER A 338 -3.56 -4.18 22.44
N PHE A 339 -2.71 -3.51 21.67
CA PHE A 339 -2.58 -2.06 21.68
C PHE A 339 -3.90 -1.39 21.24
N GLU A 340 -4.49 -1.80 20.11
CA GLU A 340 -5.78 -1.31 19.65
C GLU A 340 -6.88 -1.51 20.70
N ASN A 341 -7.01 -2.71 21.26
CA ASN A 341 -7.97 -2.98 22.33
C ASN A 341 -7.79 -2.06 23.56
N GLN A 342 -6.55 -1.78 23.95
CA GLN A 342 -6.26 -0.89 25.06
C GLN A 342 -6.78 0.53 24.79
N PHE A 343 -6.47 1.08 23.62
CA PHE A 343 -6.78 2.47 23.25
C PHE A 343 -8.21 2.67 22.73
N LEU A 344 -8.74 1.71 21.97
CA LEU A 344 -10.01 1.77 21.26
C LEU A 344 -11.11 0.94 21.92
N GLY A 345 -10.76 -0.16 22.59
CA GLY A 345 -11.72 -1.16 23.04
C GLY A 345 -12.29 -2.02 21.90
N ILE A 346 -11.65 -2.00 20.74
CA ILE A 346 -11.88 -2.87 19.59
C ILE A 346 -10.54 -3.03 18.85
N ASP A 347 -10.26 -4.20 18.31
CA ASP A 347 -9.13 -4.42 17.40
C ASP A 347 -9.53 -4.49 15.92
N HIS A 348 -8.53 -4.56 15.04
CA HIS A 348 -8.77 -4.66 13.60
C HIS A 348 -9.43 -5.97 13.18
N GLN A 349 -9.26 -7.09 13.91
CA GLN A 349 -9.96 -8.34 13.58
C GLN A 349 -11.47 -8.17 13.81
N GLU A 350 -11.86 -7.53 14.91
CA GLU A 350 -13.25 -7.20 15.24
C GLU A 350 -13.84 -6.15 14.28
N ALA A 351 -13.09 -5.09 13.96
CA ALA A 351 -13.51 -4.08 12.99
C ALA A 351 -13.66 -4.66 11.56
N GLY A 352 -12.74 -5.54 11.16
CA GLY A 352 -12.79 -6.26 9.89
C GLY A 352 -13.98 -7.22 9.81
N LYS A 353 -14.31 -7.91 10.91
CA LYS A 353 -15.51 -8.75 10.99
C LYS A 353 -16.81 -7.92 10.84
N LEU A 354 -16.88 -6.74 11.44
CA LEU A 354 -18.01 -5.84 11.20
C LEU A 354 -18.09 -5.42 9.73
N LEU A 355 -16.95 -5.18 9.08
CA LEU A 355 -16.90 -4.90 7.65
C LEU A 355 -17.39 -6.07 6.80
N THR A 356 -17.02 -7.32 7.14
CA THR A 356 -17.47 -8.48 6.37
C THR A 356 -18.98 -8.64 6.39
N ASP A 357 -19.60 -8.35 7.54
CA ASP A 357 -21.07 -8.37 7.69
C ASP A 357 -21.72 -7.25 6.86
N GLU A 358 -21.19 -6.02 6.92
CA GLU A 358 -21.76 -4.89 6.17
C GLU A 358 -21.53 -4.99 4.65
N TRP A 359 -20.52 -5.74 4.21
CA TRP A 359 -20.18 -5.92 2.79
C TRP A 359 -20.65 -7.26 2.22
N ASP A 360 -21.38 -8.09 2.97
CA ASP A 360 -21.80 -9.43 2.53
C ASP A 360 -20.64 -10.24 1.92
N LEU A 361 -19.44 -10.16 2.53
CA LEU A 361 -18.27 -10.86 2.01
C LEU A 361 -18.42 -12.39 2.19
N PRO A 362 -17.86 -13.20 1.28
CA PRO A 362 -17.87 -14.65 1.40
C PRO A 362 -17.33 -15.14 2.75
N GLU A 363 -17.94 -16.20 3.28
CA GLU A 363 -17.55 -16.83 4.55
C GLU A 363 -16.05 -17.16 4.62
N SER A 364 -15.44 -17.56 3.50
CA SER A 364 -14.01 -17.84 3.40
C SER A 364 -13.13 -16.64 3.75
N ILE A 365 -13.50 -15.46 3.27
CA ILE A 365 -12.81 -14.20 3.54
C ILE A 365 -13.15 -13.72 4.96
N ALA A 366 -14.41 -13.86 5.39
CA ALA A 366 -14.82 -13.49 6.75
C ALA A 366 -14.06 -14.28 7.83
N GLN A 367 -13.88 -15.59 7.64
CA GLN A 367 -13.10 -16.43 8.55
C GLN A 367 -11.62 -16.03 8.61
N VAL A 368 -11.03 -15.67 7.47
CA VAL A 368 -9.64 -15.18 7.42
C VAL A 368 -9.50 -13.87 8.18
N ILE A 369 -10.37 -12.89 7.91
CA ILE A 369 -10.32 -11.58 8.56
C ILE A 369 -10.47 -11.71 10.08
N ALA A 370 -11.43 -12.52 10.53
CA ALA A 370 -11.68 -12.69 11.96
C ALA A 370 -10.57 -13.45 12.70
N HIS A 371 -9.84 -14.35 12.03
CA HIS A 371 -8.99 -15.35 12.69
C HIS A 371 -7.56 -15.45 12.16
N HIS A 372 -7.09 -14.54 11.30
CA HIS A 372 -5.72 -14.63 10.75
C HIS A 372 -4.62 -14.66 11.83
N HIS A 373 -4.81 -14.05 13.01
CA HIS A 373 -3.86 -14.19 14.13
C HIS A 373 -3.99 -15.47 14.95
N GLN A 374 -5.14 -16.13 14.89
CA GLN A 374 -5.49 -17.32 15.67
C GLN A 374 -6.23 -18.32 14.77
N PRO A 375 -5.56 -18.87 13.73
CA PRO A 375 -6.22 -19.64 12.67
C PRO A 375 -6.91 -20.91 13.17
N ASP A 376 -6.44 -21.46 14.30
CA ASP A 376 -7.04 -22.62 14.99
C ASP A 376 -8.48 -22.33 15.49
N GLN A 377 -8.87 -21.06 15.64
CA GLN A 377 -10.21 -20.66 16.07
C GLN A 377 -11.21 -20.49 14.92
N ALA A 378 -10.76 -20.57 13.67
CA ALA A 378 -11.66 -20.52 12.52
C ALA A 378 -12.69 -21.66 12.59
N SER A 379 -13.94 -21.36 12.31
CA SER A 379 -15.04 -22.34 12.33
C SER A 379 -15.19 -23.11 11.01
N SER A 380 -14.64 -22.56 9.93
CA SER A 380 -14.60 -23.15 8.60
C SER A 380 -13.41 -22.61 7.81
N HIS A 381 -13.18 -23.15 6.60
CA HIS A 381 -12.12 -22.69 5.69
C HIS A 381 -10.70 -22.69 6.30
N HIS A 382 -10.45 -23.62 7.23
CA HIS A 382 -9.19 -23.72 7.99
C HIS A 382 -7.94 -23.64 7.13
N ASP A 383 -7.91 -24.36 5.99
CA ASP A 383 -6.72 -24.38 5.12
C ASP A 383 -6.38 -22.98 4.60
N LEU A 384 -7.41 -22.19 4.26
CA LEU A 384 -7.23 -20.80 3.82
C LEU A 384 -6.77 -19.91 4.97
N THR A 385 -7.36 -20.04 6.17
CA THR A 385 -6.99 -19.24 7.34
C THR A 385 -5.56 -19.51 7.81
N HIS A 386 -5.16 -20.79 7.92
CA HIS A 386 -3.78 -21.15 8.27
C HIS A 386 -2.77 -20.73 7.21
N LEU A 387 -3.16 -20.78 5.93
CA LEU A 387 -2.31 -20.33 4.83
C LEU A 387 -2.09 -18.82 4.87
N VAL A 388 -3.15 -18.04 5.08
CA VAL A 388 -3.04 -16.58 5.18
C VAL A 388 -2.27 -16.19 6.45
N TYR A 389 -2.48 -16.86 7.58
CA TYR A 389 -1.63 -16.69 8.77
C TYR A 389 -0.15 -16.90 8.44
N LEU A 390 0.21 -18.00 7.75
CA LEU A 390 1.61 -18.26 7.41
C LEU A 390 2.16 -17.18 6.46
N ALA A 391 1.36 -16.74 5.49
CA ALA A 391 1.73 -15.65 4.59
C ALA A 391 2.01 -14.35 5.36
N ASP A 392 1.09 -13.96 6.23
CA ASP A 392 1.16 -12.76 7.09
C ASP A 392 2.39 -12.81 8.01
N PHE A 393 2.59 -13.94 8.69
CA PHE A 393 3.75 -14.19 9.54
C PHE A 393 5.08 -14.02 8.78
N LEU A 394 5.19 -14.61 7.59
CA LEU A 394 6.40 -14.48 6.77
C LEU A 394 6.59 -13.04 6.26
N THR A 395 5.52 -12.38 5.81
CA THR A 395 5.57 -10.98 5.36
C THR A 395 6.11 -10.07 6.46
N SER A 396 5.67 -10.24 7.71
CA SER A 396 6.15 -9.45 8.85
C SER A 396 7.67 -9.54 9.08
N TRP A 397 8.29 -10.67 8.72
CA TRP A 397 9.73 -10.91 8.84
C TRP A 397 10.54 -10.38 7.66
N TYR A 398 10.02 -10.46 6.44
CA TYR A 398 10.78 -10.12 5.23
C TYR A 398 10.53 -8.70 4.73
N LEU A 399 9.41 -8.07 5.10
CA LEU A 399 9.11 -6.66 4.84
C LEU A 399 9.28 -5.78 6.09
N SER A 400 10.24 -6.13 6.96
CA SER A 400 10.56 -5.36 8.15
C SER A 400 10.87 -3.89 7.81
N GLY A 401 10.18 -2.96 8.47
CA GLY A 401 10.27 -1.52 8.23
C GLY A 401 9.06 -0.90 7.51
N TYR A 402 8.16 -1.73 6.96
CA TYR A 402 6.86 -1.30 6.44
C TYR A 402 5.76 -1.43 7.49
N GLU A 403 5.79 -2.46 8.33
CA GLU A 403 4.85 -2.63 9.43
C GLU A 403 5.58 -3.12 10.70
N SER A 404 5.13 -2.66 11.88
CA SER A 404 5.63 -3.08 13.20
C SER A 404 4.56 -3.89 13.94
N GLU A 405 3.86 -4.77 13.24
CA GLU A 405 3.03 -5.75 13.92
C GLU A 405 3.86 -6.99 14.25
N LEU A 406 3.90 -7.34 15.53
CA LEU A 406 4.46 -8.59 16.00
C LEU A 406 3.40 -9.69 15.87
N ILE A 407 3.51 -10.50 14.82
CA ILE A 407 2.64 -11.67 14.62
C ILE A 407 3.07 -12.81 15.56
N SER A 408 2.12 -13.39 16.27
CA SER A 408 2.40 -14.50 17.21
C SER A 408 2.91 -15.72 16.46
N SER A 409 3.96 -16.35 17.00
CA SER A 409 4.49 -17.62 16.49
C SER A 409 3.77 -18.85 17.07
N GLU A 410 2.83 -18.66 18.00
CA GLU A 410 2.09 -19.75 18.65
C GLU A 410 1.35 -20.65 17.63
N PRO A 411 0.64 -20.13 16.60
CA PRO A 411 -0.03 -20.96 15.61
C PRO A 411 0.89 -21.55 14.52
N LEU A 412 2.21 -21.31 14.57
CA LEU A 412 3.11 -21.70 13.49
C LEU A 412 3.16 -23.22 13.30
N VAL A 413 3.23 -23.98 14.40
CA VAL A 413 3.32 -25.44 14.33
C VAL A 413 2.02 -26.05 13.79
N SER A 414 0.86 -25.65 14.33
CA SER A 414 -0.45 -26.13 13.87
C SER A 414 -0.68 -25.77 12.39
N SER A 415 -0.26 -24.57 11.97
CA SER A 415 -0.36 -24.13 10.58
C SER A 415 0.52 -24.92 9.63
N LEU A 416 1.79 -25.17 9.97
CA LEU A 416 2.67 -25.99 9.14
C LEU A 416 2.16 -27.43 9.01
N GLU A 417 1.70 -28.02 10.11
CA GLU A 417 1.10 -29.37 10.11
C GLU A 417 -0.16 -29.43 9.25
N ARG A 418 -1.05 -28.44 9.39
CA ARG A 418 -2.28 -28.33 8.59
C ARG A 418 -2.01 -28.21 7.10
N LEU A 419 -1.01 -27.39 6.75
CA LEU A 419 -0.63 -27.14 5.35
C LEU A 419 0.24 -28.24 4.75
N GLY A 420 0.61 -29.25 5.55
CA GLY A 420 1.48 -30.34 5.11
C GLY A 420 2.91 -29.89 4.80
N ILE A 421 3.37 -28.79 5.39
CA ILE A 421 4.71 -28.23 5.17
C ILE A 421 5.62 -28.74 6.29
N SER A 422 6.59 -29.58 5.94
CA SER A 422 7.59 -30.02 6.91
C SER A 422 8.58 -28.90 7.25
N LYS A 423 9.22 -29.00 8.42
CA LYS A 423 10.30 -28.08 8.83
C LYS A 423 11.44 -28.00 7.82
N THR A 424 11.68 -29.09 7.06
CA THR A 424 12.71 -29.16 6.03
C THR A 424 12.29 -28.51 4.71
N GLU A 425 10.99 -28.39 4.44
CA GLU A 425 10.45 -27.77 3.22
C GLU A 425 10.24 -26.26 3.39
N LEU A 426 10.03 -25.78 4.62
CA LEU A 426 9.79 -24.36 4.89
C LEU A 426 10.87 -23.42 4.30
N PRO A 427 12.19 -23.68 4.44
CA PRO A 427 13.19 -22.83 3.80
C PRO A 427 13.05 -22.77 2.27
N ALA A 428 12.76 -23.92 1.63
CA ALA A 428 12.59 -23.98 0.18
C ALA A 428 11.32 -23.24 -0.29
N LEU A 429 10.25 -23.23 0.53
CA LEU A 429 9.06 -22.43 0.27
C LEU A 429 9.37 -20.93 0.36
N ILE A 430 10.09 -20.50 1.40
CA ILE A 430 10.50 -19.10 1.60
C ILE A 430 11.34 -18.60 0.42
N ASP A 431 12.27 -19.41 -0.09
CA ASP A 431 13.14 -19.07 -1.23
C ASP A 431 12.36 -18.85 -2.54
N LYS A 432 11.13 -19.37 -2.64
CA LYS A 432 10.25 -19.15 -3.80
C LYS A 432 9.50 -17.83 -3.75
N ILE A 433 9.36 -17.21 -2.57
CA ILE A 433 8.67 -15.94 -2.43
C ILE A 433 9.62 -14.81 -2.87
N PRO A 434 9.27 -14.02 -3.90
CA PRO A 434 10.17 -13.03 -4.47
C PRO A 434 10.14 -11.74 -3.64
N TRP A 435 10.64 -11.78 -2.40
CA TRP A 435 10.60 -10.67 -1.44
C TRP A 435 11.10 -9.34 -2.03
N ARG A 436 12.19 -9.38 -2.81
CA ARG A 436 12.71 -8.19 -3.49
C ARG A 436 11.74 -7.63 -4.52
N ALA A 437 11.05 -8.48 -5.28
CA ALA A 437 10.09 -8.02 -6.27
C ALA A 437 8.86 -7.39 -5.61
N ILE A 438 8.44 -7.94 -4.46
CA ILE A 438 7.30 -7.44 -3.68
C ILE A 438 7.55 -6.00 -3.20
N MET A 439 8.78 -5.61 -2.89
CA MET A 439 9.11 -4.24 -2.50
C MET A 439 8.78 -3.17 -3.57
N TYR A 440 8.71 -3.57 -4.85
CA TYR A 440 8.39 -2.69 -5.99
C TYR A 440 6.91 -2.65 -6.38
N LEU A 441 6.03 -3.37 -5.67
CA LEU A 441 4.58 -3.37 -5.90
C LEU A 441 3.92 -2.23 -5.11
#